data_AF-A0A851M5X8-F1
#
_entry.id   AF-A0A851M5X8-F1
#
_cell.length_a   1.000
_cell.length_b   1.000
_cell.length_c   1.000
_cell.angle_alpha   90.00
_cell.angle_beta   90.00
_cell.angle_gamma   90.00
#
_symmetry.space_group_name_H-M   'P 1'
#
loop_
_entity.id
_entity.type
_entity.pdbx_description
1 polymer ?
#
loop_
_entity_poly.entity_id
_entity_poly.type
_entity_poly.pdbx_seq_one_letter_code
_entity_poly.pdbx_strand_id
1 'polypeptide(L)'
;GPVCPPRQHYELQGPPCPPTCANPAGGTDADCSGGAGTEGCFCDAGFLRSGSDCVPLARCGCHHAGRYYRAGEEFVPCPRCSQRCVCHGGTGAVECQPAACGAGEVCSVRDGTRGCYAEGCGRCQALGAGSYGTFDGHRVVVAGAGTYQMAAVDAAGPDDPVVPFAVEVEKEEGADGPVIRRLAVTAHGVAIGMARGARWEVTVDGERHLLPLALAGGAVTVTQEGAHRVLRVPGGGPALLYDGDAYALLTLPVSYRRRPRG
;
A
#
# COMPACT_ATOMS: atom_id res chain seq x y z
N GLY A 1 40.17 11.48 27.24
CA GLY A 1 39.65 10.83 26.03
C GLY A 1 38.23 11.27 25.78
N PRO A 2 37.65 10.92 24.62
CA PRO A 2 36.23 11.14 24.38
C PRO A 2 35.37 10.40 25.42
N VAL A 3 34.19 10.94 25.71
CA VAL A 3 33.26 10.38 26.70
C VAL A 3 32.39 9.32 26.00
N CYS A 4 32.47 8.07 26.44
CA CYS A 4 31.63 7.00 25.94
C CYS A 4 30.26 6.95 26.66
N PRO A 5 29.22 6.42 25.99
CA PRO A 5 27.94 6.12 26.63
C PRO A 5 28.07 5.15 27.81
N PRO A 6 27.02 5.00 28.64
CA PRO A 6 27.02 4.04 29.73
C PRO A 6 27.32 2.60 29.25
N ARG A 7 28.11 1.86 30.05
CA ARG A 7 28.53 0.47 29.79
C ARG A 7 29.44 0.31 28.57
N GLN A 8 30.18 1.37 28.26
CA GLN A 8 31.18 1.41 27.21
C GLN A 8 32.45 2.07 27.73
N HIS A 9 33.58 1.66 27.18
CA HIS A 9 34.88 2.28 27.40
C HIS A 9 35.51 2.65 26.06
N TYR A 10 36.39 3.64 26.10
CA TYR A 10 37.09 4.11 24.91
C TYR A 10 38.39 3.33 24.71
N GLU A 11 38.63 2.86 23.49
CA GLU A 11 39.88 2.23 23.09
C GLU A 11 40.43 2.87 21.80
N LEU A 12 41.75 3.02 21.74
CA LEU A 12 42.46 3.54 20.56
C LEU A 12 42.63 2.47 19.46
N GLN A 13 42.67 1.20 19.86
CA GLN A 13 42.78 0.05 18.97
C GLN A 13 41.86 -1.07 19.47
N GLY A 14 40.56 -0.91 19.28
CA GLY A 14 39.60 -1.93 19.63
C GLY A 14 39.56 -3.09 18.64
N PRO A 15 38.91 -4.20 19.02
CA PRO A 15 38.84 -5.39 18.18
C PRO A 15 38.13 -5.08 16.85
N PRO A 16 38.59 -5.65 15.72
CA PRO A 16 37.98 -5.41 14.40
C PRO A 16 36.53 -5.91 14.33
N CYS A 17 36.20 -6.94 15.10
CA CYS A 17 34.86 -7.53 15.21
C CYS A 17 34.45 -7.64 16.68
N PRO A 18 34.00 -6.55 17.32
CA PRO A 18 33.57 -6.58 18.71
C PRO A 18 32.32 -7.47 18.87
N PRO A 19 32.13 -8.10 20.04
CA PRO A 19 31.02 -9.00 20.26
C PRO A 19 29.68 -8.24 20.24
N THR A 20 28.70 -8.80 19.53
CA THR A 20 27.35 -8.22 19.38
C THR A 20 26.30 -9.22 19.81
N CYS A 21 25.07 -8.78 20.06
CA CYS A 21 24.00 -9.74 20.34
C CYS A 21 23.72 -10.71 19.18
N ALA A 22 24.03 -10.32 17.93
CA ALA A 22 23.91 -11.19 16.77
C ALA A 22 25.10 -12.16 16.61
N ASN A 23 26.24 -11.84 17.21
CA ASN A 23 27.41 -12.71 17.27
C ASN A 23 28.11 -12.55 18.63
N PRO A 24 27.65 -13.27 19.67
CA PRO A 24 28.16 -13.12 21.03
C PRO A 24 29.63 -13.54 21.19
N ALA A 25 30.12 -14.44 20.35
CA ALA A 25 31.50 -14.91 20.39
C ALA A 25 32.50 -13.86 19.88
N GLY A 26 32.05 -12.79 19.23
CA GLY A 26 32.94 -11.91 18.48
C GLY A 26 33.56 -12.62 17.27
N GLY A 27 34.40 -11.91 16.52
CA GLY A 27 34.93 -12.40 15.25
C GLY A 27 35.79 -13.67 15.35
N THR A 28 35.21 -14.80 14.94
CA THR A 28 35.94 -15.98 14.41
C THR A 28 35.73 -16.15 12.91
N ASP A 29 35.08 -15.19 12.24
CA ASP A 29 34.87 -15.21 10.81
C ASP A 29 36.17 -14.89 10.07
N ALA A 30 36.37 -15.50 8.90
CA ALA A 30 37.60 -15.34 8.11
C ALA A 30 37.90 -13.85 7.81
N ASP A 31 36.86 -13.02 7.66
CA ASP A 31 36.94 -11.58 7.44
C ASP A 31 37.50 -10.79 8.64
N CYS A 32 37.40 -11.33 9.86
CA CYS A 32 37.87 -10.66 11.08
C CYS A 32 39.36 -10.94 11.39
N SER A 33 39.97 -11.92 10.73
CA SER A 33 41.29 -12.45 11.10
C SER A 33 42.47 -11.59 10.59
N GLY A 34 42.18 -10.50 9.85
CA GLY A 34 43.18 -9.59 9.29
C GLY A 34 42.78 -8.10 9.29
N GLY A 35 41.69 -7.73 9.95
CA GLY A 35 41.22 -6.34 10.01
C GLY A 35 42.04 -5.49 10.98
N ALA A 36 42.44 -4.28 10.56
CA ALA A 36 43.03 -3.31 11.48
C ALA A 36 41.98 -2.87 12.52
N GLY A 37 42.38 -2.88 13.79
CA GLY A 37 41.54 -2.39 14.89
C GLY A 37 41.14 -0.92 14.67
N THR A 38 39.98 -0.53 15.21
CA THR A 38 39.46 0.84 15.08
C THR A 38 39.46 1.55 16.42
N GLU A 39 39.66 2.85 16.39
CA GLU A 39 39.48 3.71 17.56
C GLU A 39 37.98 3.96 17.79
N GLY A 40 37.50 3.84 19.02
CA GLY A 40 36.08 4.06 19.33
C GLY A 40 35.67 3.67 20.75
N CYS A 41 34.35 3.68 20.98
CA CYS A 41 33.72 3.19 22.20
C CYS A 41 33.27 1.74 22.01
N PHE A 42 33.67 0.87 22.94
CA PHE A 42 33.40 -0.56 22.91
C PHE A 42 32.66 -0.97 24.18
N CYS A 43 31.81 -1.99 24.08
CA CYS A 43 31.04 -2.48 25.23
C CYS A 43 31.97 -3.03 26.32
N ASP A 44 31.65 -2.74 27.57
CA ASP A 44 32.35 -3.30 28.72
C ASP A 44 32.24 -4.83 28.77
N ALA A 45 33.20 -5.48 29.43
CA ALA A 45 33.20 -6.94 29.61
C ALA A 45 31.86 -7.43 30.21
N GLY A 46 31.27 -8.45 29.59
CA GLY A 46 29.95 -8.98 29.96
C GLY A 46 28.75 -8.29 29.28
N PHE A 47 29.00 -7.25 28.47
CA PHE A 47 27.99 -6.59 27.65
C PHE A 47 28.22 -6.82 26.15
N LEU A 48 27.12 -6.93 25.42
CA LEU A 48 27.09 -7.16 23.98
C LEU A 48 26.44 -5.96 23.29
N ARG A 49 26.95 -5.59 22.11
CA ARG A 49 26.38 -4.49 21.34
C ARG A 49 25.03 -4.89 20.74
N SER A 50 24.00 -4.08 20.97
CA SER A 50 22.67 -4.19 20.37
C SER A 50 22.23 -2.80 19.89
N GLY A 51 22.41 -2.52 18.59
CA GLY A 51 22.24 -1.17 18.07
C GLY A 51 23.32 -0.22 18.61
N SER A 52 22.90 0.87 19.24
CA SER A 52 23.78 1.83 19.93
C SER A 52 24.08 1.47 21.39
N ASP A 53 23.37 0.49 21.95
CA ASP A 53 23.41 0.17 23.37
C ASP A 53 24.26 -1.08 23.67
N CYS A 54 24.79 -1.15 24.89
CA CYS A 54 25.47 -2.34 25.41
C CYS A 54 24.61 -3.02 26.47
N VAL A 55 24.16 -4.24 26.17
CA VAL A 55 23.21 -4.99 26.98
C VAL A 55 23.80 -6.33 27.41
N PRO A 56 23.45 -6.85 28.60
CA PRO A 56 23.85 -8.20 28.99
C PRO A 56 23.20 -9.23 28.06
N LEU A 57 23.79 -10.42 27.93
CA LEU A 57 23.29 -11.50 27.06
C LEU A 57 21.80 -11.82 27.28
N ALA A 58 21.33 -11.79 28.54
CA ALA A 58 19.92 -12.01 28.90
C ALA A 58 18.94 -10.94 28.37
N ARG A 59 19.45 -9.84 27.81
CA ARG A 59 18.67 -8.78 27.17
C ARG A 59 18.94 -8.68 25.66
N CYS A 60 19.69 -9.63 25.11
CA CYS A 60 19.77 -9.80 23.67
C CYS A 60 18.43 -10.31 23.12
N GLY A 61 18.28 -10.23 21.80
CA GLY A 61 17.10 -10.70 21.11
C GLY A 61 17.19 -12.18 20.74
N CYS A 62 16.63 -12.54 19.59
CA CYS A 62 16.37 -13.93 19.20
C CYS A 62 17.01 -14.23 17.85
N HIS A 63 17.45 -15.47 17.67
CA HIS A 63 17.85 -15.99 16.37
C HIS A 63 16.72 -16.83 15.78
N HIS A 64 16.30 -16.51 14.57
CA HIS A 64 15.27 -17.27 13.87
C HIS A 64 15.58 -17.36 12.38
N ALA A 65 15.65 -18.60 11.86
CA ALA A 65 15.98 -18.91 10.47
C ALA A 65 17.26 -18.22 9.95
N GLY A 66 18.31 -18.18 10.78
CA GLY A 66 19.61 -17.58 10.42
C GLY A 66 19.68 -16.05 10.52
N ARG A 67 18.61 -15.37 10.96
CA ARG A 67 18.58 -13.92 11.20
C ARG A 67 18.42 -13.61 12.68
N TYR A 68 19.11 -12.55 13.14
CA TYR A 68 18.93 -11.98 14.47
C TYR A 68 17.81 -10.92 14.47
N TYR A 69 16.94 -10.99 15.46
CA TYR A 69 15.85 -10.04 15.73
C TYR A 69 16.03 -9.45 17.12
N ARG A 70 15.77 -8.17 17.32
CA ARG A 70 15.92 -7.50 18.63
C ARG A 70 14.85 -7.97 19.60
N ALA A 71 15.13 -7.85 20.90
CA ALA A 71 14.15 -8.10 21.94
C ALA A 71 12.91 -7.20 21.74
N GLY A 72 11.73 -7.82 21.67
CA GLY A 72 10.45 -7.15 21.40
C GLY A 72 10.17 -6.88 19.91
N GLU A 73 11.05 -7.26 19.00
CA GLU A 73 10.84 -7.05 17.56
C GLU A 73 9.73 -7.97 17.02
N GLU A 74 8.78 -7.37 16.30
CA GLU A 74 7.77 -8.09 15.53
C GLU A 74 8.19 -8.21 14.07
N PHE A 75 8.05 -9.39 13.48
CA PHE A 75 8.47 -9.65 12.11
C PHE A 75 7.62 -10.70 11.39
N VAL A 76 7.77 -10.74 10.06
CA VAL A 76 7.08 -11.69 9.17
C VAL A 76 8.12 -12.54 8.45
N PRO A 77 8.37 -13.80 8.88
CA PRO A 77 9.43 -14.62 8.29
C PRO A 77 9.06 -15.16 6.90
N CYS A 78 7.78 -15.47 6.66
CA CYS A 78 7.35 -16.18 5.46
C CYS A 78 7.13 -15.26 4.24
N PRO A 79 7.48 -15.69 3.01
CA PRO A 79 7.26 -14.92 1.78
C PRO A 79 5.79 -14.63 1.45
N ARG A 80 4.85 -15.39 2.03
CA ARG A 80 3.39 -15.21 1.85
C ARG A 80 2.72 -14.50 3.03
N CYS A 81 3.51 -13.98 3.98
CA CYS A 81 3.00 -13.35 5.20
C CYS A 81 2.04 -14.25 6.00
N SER A 82 2.28 -15.57 5.95
CA SER A 82 1.42 -16.60 6.55
C SER A 82 1.53 -16.69 8.07
N GLN A 83 2.47 -15.96 8.67
CA GLN A 83 2.68 -15.90 10.11
C GLN A 83 3.33 -14.58 10.51
N ARG A 84 3.00 -14.11 11.72
CA ARG A 84 3.63 -12.97 12.40
C ARG A 84 4.31 -13.48 13.66
N CYS A 85 5.51 -13.02 13.92
CA CYS A 85 6.32 -13.51 15.03
C CYS A 85 6.81 -12.36 15.90
N VAL A 86 6.99 -12.63 17.18
CA VAL A 86 7.54 -11.70 18.17
C VAL A 86 8.76 -12.34 18.83
N CYS A 87 9.84 -11.57 18.96
CA CYS A 87 11.03 -12.00 19.69
C CYS A 87 10.93 -11.66 21.19
N HIS A 88 10.96 -12.69 22.03
CA HIS A 88 11.00 -12.56 23.48
C HIS A 88 12.44 -12.61 23.99
N GLY A 89 13.13 -11.47 24.01
CA GLY A 89 14.57 -11.40 24.29
C GLY A 89 15.02 -11.99 25.64
N GLY A 90 14.17 -11.97 26.67
CA GLY A 90 14.50 -12.57 27.97
C GLY A 90 14.66 -14.09 27.94
N THR A 91 14.01 -14.76 26.98
CA THR A 91 14.09 -16.23 26.79
C THR A 91 14.81 -16.61 25.50
N GLY A 92 15.08 -15.65 24.62
CA GLY A 92 15.53 -15.88 23.24
C GLY A 92 14.48 -16.58 22.36
N ALA A 93 13.26 -16.76 22.86
CA ALA A 93 12.22 -17.50 22.17
C ALA A 93 11.52 -16.61 21.14
N VAL A 94 11.17 -17.21 20.00
CA VAL A 94 10.30 -16.60 19.00
C VAL A 94 8.94 -17.27 19.06
N GLU A 95 7.90 -16.45 19.26
CA GLU A 95 6.52 -16.89 19.23
C GLU A 95 5.88 -16.43 17.93
N CYS A 96 5.28 -17.35 17.18
CA CYS A 96 4.66 -17.06 15.89
C CYS A 96 3.18 -17.43 15.91
N GLN A 97 2.35 -16.56 15.35
CA GLN A 97 0.92 -16.78 15.18
C GLN A 97 0.57 -16.77 13.68
N PRO A 98 -0.39 -17.62 13.25
CA PRO A 98 -0.88 -17.59 11.87
C PRO A 98 -1.39 -16.19 11.50
N ALA A 99 -1.04 -15.74 10.30
CA ALA A 99 -1.44 -14.44 9.78
C ALA A 99 -1.70 -14.54 8.28
N ALA A 100 -2.46 -13.58 7.76
CA ALA A 100 -2.61 -13.38 6.33
C ALA A 100 -2.71 -11.88 6.06
N CYS A 101 -2.33 -11.45 4.85
CA CYS A 101 -2.59 -10.09 4.43
C CYS A 101 -4.09 -9.86 4.27
N GLY A 102 -4.54 -8.65 4.59
CA GLY A 102 -5.94 -8.27 4.38
C GLY A 102 -6.29 -8.22 2.90
N ALA A 103 -7.59 -8.14 2.60
CA ALA A 103 -8.06 -7.90 1.24
C ALA A 103 -7.39 -6.64 0.66
N GLY A 104 -6.81 -6.76 -0.55
CA GLY A 104 -6.10 -5.67 -1.24
C GLY A 104 -4.68 -5.40 -0.70
N GLU A 105 -4.14 -6.24 0.18
CA GLU A 105 -2.75 -6.18 0.60
C GLU A 105 -1.94 -7.33 -0.02
N VAL A 106 -0.74 -7.01 -0.50
CA VAL A 106 0.22 -7.98 -1.01
C VAL A 106 1.38 -8.08 -0.04
N CYS A 107 1.76 -9.33 0.26
CA CYS A 107 2.97 -9.59 0.99
C CYS A 107 4.18 -9.18 0.14
N SER A 108 4.87 -8.12 0.54
CA SER A 108 6.03 -7.60 -0.18
C SER A 108 7.10 -7.12 0.80
N VAL A 109 8.28 -6.76 0.29
CA VAL A 109 9.33 -6.11 1.07
C VAL A 109 9.37 -4.64 0.66
N ARG A 110 9.20 -3.73 1.63
CA ARG A 110 9.37 -2.28 1.44
C ARG A 110 10.36 -1.77 2.47
N ASP A 111 11.34 -0.99 2.03
CA ASP A 111 12.39 -0.43 2.89
C ASP A 111 13.09 -1.48 3.77
N GLY A 112 13.31 -2.69 3.22
CA GLY A 112 13.96 -3.80 3.92
C GLY A 112 13.10 -4.57 4.92
N THR A 113 11.85 -4.14 5.14
CA THR A 113 10.89 -4.83 6.01
C THR A 113 9.89 -5.62 5.18
N ARG A 114 9.68 -6.88 5.54
CA ARG A 114 8.60 -7.70 4.95
C ARG A 114 7.31 -7.46 5.71
N GLY A 115 6.22 -7.24 4.97
CA GLY A 115 4.91 -7.01 5.56
C GLY A 115 3.79 -7.09 4.54
N CYS A 116 2.57 -6.95 5.04
CA CYS A 116 1.39 -6.77 4.22
C CYS A 116 1.25 -5.30 3.88
N TYR A 117 1.42 -4.98 2.61
CA TYR A 117 1.30 -3.62 2.12
C TYR A 117 0.15 -3.56 1.14
N ALA A 118 -0.64 -2.49 1.20
CA ALA A 118 -1.69 -2.30 0.21
C ALA A 118 -1.10 -2.36 -1.21
N GLU A 119 -1.71 -3.17 -2.05
CA GLU A 119 -1.48 -3.15 -3.48
C GLU A 119 -1.87 -1.76 -3.99
N GLY A 120 -1.11 -1.22 -4.96
CA GLY A 120 -1.06 0.22 -5.26
C GLY A 120 -2.39 0.91 -5.56
N CYS A 121 -3.47 0.16 -5.76
CA CYS A 121 -4.82 0.69 -5.89
C CYS A 121 -5.90 -0.38 -5.64
N GLY A 122 -7.02 0.01 -5.02
CA GLY A 122 -8.24 -0.80 -4.99
C GLY A 122 -9.00 -0.70 -6.32
N ARG A 123 -9.69 -1.77 -6.72
CA ARG A 123 -10.44 -1.83 -8.00
C ARG A 123 -11.92 -2.16 -7.77
N CYS A 124 -12.80 -1.38 -8.37
CA CYS A 124 -14.23 -1.68 -8.48
C CYS A 124 -14.61 -1.73 -9.96
N GLN A 125 -15.44 -2.69 -10.37
CA GLN A 125 -15.70 -2.99 -11.77
C GLN A 125 -17.19 -3.13 -12.05
N ALA A 126 -17.66 -2.54 -13.14
CA ALA A 126 -18.91 -2.91 -13.78
C ALA A 126 -18.61 -3.91 -14.91
N LEU A 127 -19.25 -5.07 -14.88
CA LEU A 127 -19.09 -6.19 -15.82
C LEU A 127 -20.44 -6.46 -16.49
N GLY A 128 -20.70 -5.79 -17.62
CA GLY A 128 -22.06 -5.69 -18.15
C GLY A 128 -22.94 -4.80 -17.28
N ALA A 129 -24.25 -4.85 -17.49
CA ALA A 129 -25.20 -4.03 -16.75
C ALA A 129 -25.59 -4.60 -15.38
N GLY A 130 -25.35 -5.90 -15.15
CA GLY A 130 -25.85 -6.61 -13.98
C GLY A 130 -24.79 -6.96 -12.95
N SER A 131 -23.55 -7.26 -13.35
CA SER A 131 -22.53 -7.82 -12.47
C SER A 131 -21.49 -6.77 -12.08
N TYR A 132 -21.19 -6.69 -10.79
CA TYR A 132 -20.22 -5.73 -10.25
C TYR A 132 -19.18 -6.44 -9.41
N GLY A 133 -17.92 -6.05 -9.55
CA GLY A 133 -16.82 -6.42 -8.66
C GLY A 133 -16.55 -5.29 -7.68
N THR A 134 -16.57 -5.58 -6.38
CA THR A 134 -16.33 -4.60 -5.32
C THR A 134 -14.83 -4.48 -4.98
N PHE A 135 -14.46 -3.41 -4.26
CA PHE A 135 -13.07 -3.13 -3.86
C PHE A 135 -12.43 -4.21 -2.99
N ASP A 136 -13.23 -4.98 -2.26
CA ASP A 136 -12.81 -6.08 -1.39
C ASP A 136 -12.90 -7.46 -2.08
N GLY A 137 -13.20 -7.49 -3.38
CA GLY A 137 -13.14 -8.69 -4.21
C GLY A 137 -14.45 -9.50 -4.27
N HIS A 138 -15.54 -9.03 -3.67
CA HIS A 138 -16.85 -9.66 -3.82
C HIS A 138 -17.47 -9.36 -5.18
N ARG A 139 -18.40 -10.22 -5.59
CA ARG A 139 -19.23 -10.02 -6.78
C ARG A 139 -20.68 -9.87 -6.37
N VAL A 140 -21.31 -8.80 -6.83
CA VAL A 140 -22.72 -8.49 -6.55
C VAL A 140 -23.49 -8.31 -7.85
N VAL A 141 -24.78 -8.61 -7.82
CA VAL A 141 -25.69 -8.44 -8.96
C VAL A 141 -26.69 -7.34 -8.65
N VAL A 142 -26.78 -6.35 -9.53
CA VAL A 142 -27.72 -5.23 -9.42
C VAL A 142 -28.60 -5.22 -10.66
N ALA A 143 -29.84 -5.70 -10.50
CA ALA A 143 -30.83 -5.83 -11.57
C ALA A 143 -31.67 -4.56 -11.74
N GLY A 144 -32.24 -4.40 -12.93
CA GLY A 144 -33.15 -3.32 -13.30
C GLY A 144 -32.48 -2.13 -13.99
N ALA A 145 -33.30 -1.37 -14.72
CA ALA A 145 -32.95 -0.07 -15.26
C ALA A 145 -33.02 1.01 -14.17
N GLY A 146 -32.25 2.09 -14.35
CA GLY A 146 -32.15 3.19 -13.39
C GLY A 146 -30.71 3.66 -13.19
N THR A 147 -30.52 4.60 -12.27
CA THR A 147 -29.20 5.16 -11.93
C THR A 147 -28.71 4.53 -10.63
N TYR A 148 -27.49 4.01 -10.65
CA TYR A 148 -26.87 3.35 -9.51
C TYR A 148 -25.51 3.97 -9.21
N GLN A 149 -25.26 4.30 -7.94
CA GLN A 149 -23.97 4.79 -7.51
C GLN A 149 -22.97 3.62 -7.42
N MET A 150 -21.94 3.64 -8.27
CA MET A 150 -20.87 2.62 -8.25
C MET A 150 -19.92 2.85 -7.06
N ALA A 151 -19.56 4.12 -6.83
CA ALA A 151 -18.79 4.53 -5.67
C ALA A 151 -18.86 6.05 -5.50
N ALA A 152 -18.90 6.52 -4.27
CA ALA A 152 -18.70 7.91 -3.91
C ALA A 152 -17.84 8.06 -2.66
N VAL A 153 -17.09 9.16 -2.59
CA VAL A 153 -16.30 9.57 -1.43
C VAL A 153 -16.58 11.04 -1.18
N ASP A 154 -16.99 11.37 0.04
CA ASP A 154 -17.14 12.76 0.48
C ASP A 154 -15.86 13.23 1.18
N ALA A 155 -15.64 14.54 1.15
CA ALA A 155 -14.64 15.16 2.02
C ALA A 155 -15.05 14.98 3.48
N ALA A 156 -14.11 14.55 4.32
CA ALA A 156 -14.26 14.58 5.77
C ALA A 156 -14.01 15.99 6.35
N GLY A 157 -13.42 16.90 5.56
CA GLY A 157 -13.12 18.27 5.93
C GLY A 157 -12.26 18.98 4.88
N PRO A 158 -11.94 20.27 5.08
CA PRO A 158 -11.14 21.06 4.13
C PRO A 158 -9.68 20.58 3.99
N ASP A 159 -9.13 19.94 5.02
CA ASP A 159 -7.75 19.41 5.04
C ASP A 159 -7.66 17.92 4.68
N ASP A 160 -8.74 17.34 4.19
CA ASP A 160 -8.77 15.92 3.84
C ASP A 160 -7.89 15.66 2.60
N PRO A 161 -6.90 14.75 2.69
CA PRO A 161 -5.99 14.48 1.58
C PRO A 161 -6.64 13.76 0.39
N VAL A 162 -7.90 13.36 0.49
CA VAL A 162 -8.62 12.69 -0.61
C VAL A 162 -9.49 13.65 -1.39
N VAL A 163 -9.54 13.47 -2.71
CA VAL A 163 -10.41 14.22 -3.61
C VAL A 163 -11.82 13.61 -3.57
N PRO A 164 -12.86 14.39 -3.22
CA PRO A 164 -14.24 13.91 -3.28
C PRO A 164 -14.65 13.60 -4.72
N PHE A 165 -15.38 12.51 -4.89
CA PHE A 165 -15.91 12.12 -6.19
C PHE A 165 -17.18 11.29 -6.06
N ALA A 166 -17.95 11.20 -7.15
CA ALA A 166 -19.02 10.24 -7.31
C ALA A 166 -18.98 9.63 -8.72
N VAL A 167 -19.22 8.32 -8.81
CA VAL A 167 -19.38 7.59 -10.07
C VAL A 167 -20.73 6.92 -10.07
N GLU A 168 -21.54 7.23 -11.07
CA GLU A 168 -22.87 6.66 -11.28
C GLU A 168 -22.94 5.92 -12.62
N VAL A 169 -23.68 4.82 -12.62
CA VAL A 169 -24.01 4.03 -13.81
C VAL A 169 -25.49 4.21 -14.09
N GLU A 170 -25.81 4.90 -15.18
CA GLU A 170 -27.16 4.95 -15.71
C GLU A 170 -27.40 3.70 -16.57
N LYS A 171 -28.49 2.98 -16.29
CA LYS A 171 -28.93 1.80 -17.03
C LYS A 171 -30.30 2.04 -17.66
N GLU A 172 -30.50 1.46 -18.83
CA GLU A 172 -31.78 1.44 -19.54
C GLU A 172 -32.16 0.03 -19.95
N GLU A 173 -33.45 -0.21 -20.23
CA GLU A 173 -33.92 -1.50 -20.70
C GLU A 173 -33.50 -1.72 -22.15
N GLY A 174 -32.76 -2.80 -22.41
CA GLY A 174 -32.37 -3.24 -23.74
C GLY A 174 -33.21 -4.44 -24.22
N ALA A 175 -32.87 -4.98 -25.39
CA ALA A 175 -33.57 -6.13 -25.96
C ALA A 175 -33.39 -7.41 -25.13
N ASP A 176 -32.19 -7.62 -24.57
CA ASP A 176 -31.82 -8.80 -23.78
C ASP A 176 -31.65 -8.48 -22.28
N GLY A 177 -32.36 -7.44 -21.81
CA GLY A 177 -32.30 -6.93 -20.44
C GLY A 177 -31.54 -5.61 -20.31
N PRO A 178 -31.27 -5.16 -19.07
CA PRO A 178 -30.65 -3.86 -18.83
C PRO A 178 -29.28 -3.72 -19.51
N VAL A 179 -28.98 -2.52 -20.00
CA VAL A 179 -27.69 -2.13 -20.59
C VAL A 179 -27.19 -0.83 -19.96
N ILE A 180 -25.87 -0.61 -19.95
CA ILE A 180 -25.31 0.68 -19.53
C ILE A 180 -25.70 1.71 -20.59
N ARG A 181 -26.35 2.81 -20.18
CA ARG A 181 -26.65 3.95 -21.05
C ARG A 181 -25.53 4.97 -21.01
N ARG A 182 -25.06 5.28 -19.79
CA ARG A 182 -24.08 6.33 -19.52
C ARG A 182 -23.37 6.09 -18.20
N LEU A 183 -22.08 6.43 -18.16
CA LEU A 183 -21.37 6.66 -16.90
C LEU A 183 -21.32 8.15 -16.61
N ALA A 184 -21.67 8.55 -15.40
CA ALA A 184 -21.53 9.91 -14.91
C ALA A 184 -20.47 9.96 -13.81
N VAL A 185 -19.53 10.91 -13.91
CA VAL A 185 -18.47 11.12 -12.93
C VAL A 185 -18.49 12.57 -12.48
N THR A 186 -18.57 12.79 -11.18
CA THR A 186 -18.44 14.11 -10.58
C THR A 186 -17.14 14.17 -9.80
N ALA A 187 -16.26 15.10 -10.13
CA ALA A 187 -15.00 15.35 -9.41
C ALA A 187 -14.59 16.82 -9.61
N HIS A 188 -13.98 17.45 -8.60
CA HIS A 188 -13.58 18.87 -8.67
C HIS A 188 -14.69 19.83 -9.15
N GLY A 189 -15.94 19.54 -8.81
CA GLY A 189 -17.10 20.38 -9.16
C GLY A 189 -17.56 20.31 -10.62
N VAL A 190 -16.96 19.44 -11.46
CA VAL A 190 -17.42 19.20 -12.84
C VAL A 190 -18.13 17.86 -12.95
N ALA A 191 -19.21 17.81 -13.75
CA ALA A 191 -19.97 16.60 -14.04
C ALA A 191 -19.69 16.09 -15.46
N ILE A 192 -19.08 14.91 -15.57
CA ILE A 192 -18.60 14.34 -16.83
C ILE A 192 -19.44 13.12 -17.18
N GLY A 193 -20.04 13.11 -18.37
CA GLY A 193 -20.82 11.99 -18.88
C GLY A 193 -20.15 11.26 -20.04
N MET A 194 -20.07 9.93 -19.94
CA MET A 194 -19.59 9.04 -21.00
C MET A 194 -20.75 8.16 -21.47
N ALA A 195 -21.40 8.53 -22.57
CA ALA A 195 -22.51 7.76 -23.15
C ALA A 195 -22.02 6.48 -23.85
N ARG A 196 -22.79 5.40 -23.76
CA ARG A 196 -22.52 4.15 -24.50
C ARG A 196 -22.49 4.40 -26.01
N GLY A 197 -21.63 3.68 -26.73
CA GLY A 197 -21.44 3.77 -28.18
C GLY A 197 -20.65 5.00 -28.65
N ALA A 198 -20.62 6.08 -27.87
CA ALA A 198 -19.85 7.28 -28.19
C ALA A 198 -18.34 7.05 -27.97
N ARG A 199 -17.51 7.60 -28.88
CA ARG A 199 -16.05 7.54 -28.84
C ARG A 199 -15.49 8.93 -29.13
N TRP A 200 -14.31 9.23 -28.59
CA TRP A 200 -13.63 10.53 -28.77
C TRP A 200 -14.41 11.74 -28.24
N GLU A 201 -15.47 11.52 -27.47
CA GLU A 201 -16.30 12.57 -26.91
C GLU A 201 -16.84 12.19 -25.52
N VAL A 202 -17.13 13.25 -24.77
CA VAL A 202 -17.83 13.22 -23.47
C VAL A 202 -18.77 14.42 -23.38
N THR A 203 -19.67 14.38 -22.40
CA THR A 203 -20.41 15.57 -21.96
C THR A 203 -19.76 16.15 -20.72
N VAL A 204 -19.70 17.47 -20.60
CA VAL A 204 -19.24 18.20 -19.41
C VAL A 204 -20.33 19.19 -19.06
N ASP A 205 -20.92 19.04 -17.87
CA ASP A 205 -22.03 19.86 -17.39
C ASP A 205 -23.21 19.96 -18.40
N GLY A 206 -23.42 18.90 -19.17
CA GLY A 206 -24.48 18.78 -20.18
C GLY A 206 -24.06 19.13 -21.61
N GLU A 207 -22.93 19.81 -21.79
CA GLU A 207 -22.41 20.22 -23.10
C GLU A 207 -21.45 19.19 -23.70
N ARG A 208 -21.42 19.03 -25.02
CA ARG A 208 -20.58 18.03 -25.70
C ARG A 208 -19.16 18.55 -25.93
N HIS A 209 -18.17 17.76 -25.56
CA HIS A 209 -16.75 18.06 -25.76
C HIS A 209 -16.01 16.89 -26.42
N LEU A 210 -15.04 17.24 -27.27
CA LEU A 210 -14.12 16.28 -27.88
C LEU A 210 -12.94 15.97 -26.96
N LEU A 211 -12.39 14.77 -27.08
CA LEU A 211 -11.20 14.31 -26.35
C LEU A 211 -9.94 14.45 -27.21
N PRO A 212 -8.76 14.69 -26.61
CA PRO A 212 -8.50 14.82 -25.17
C PRO A 212 -8.90 16.18 -24.59
N LEU A 213 -9.18 16.21 -23.29
CA LEU A 213 -9.67 17.39 -22.58
C LEU A 213 -9.09 17.45 -21.16
N ALA A 214 -8.73 18.66 -20.72
CA ALA A 214 -8.37 18.97 -19.34
C ALA A 214 -9.40 19.95 -18.77
N LEU A 215 -9.90 19.64 -17.57
CA LEU A 215 -10.96 20.38 -16.87
C LEU A 215 -10.45 20.88 -15.52
N ALA A 216 -11.13 21.88 -14.94
CA ALA A 216 -10.80 22.44 -13.63
C ALA A 216 -9.31 22.78 -13.48
N GLY A 217 -8.72 23.46 -14.48
CA GLY A 217 -7.30 23.83 -14.48
C GLY A 217 -6.33 22.64 -14.59
N GLY A 218 -6.79 21.48 -15.07
CA GLY A 218 -5.98 20.26 -15.18
C GLY A 218 -6.17 19.28 -14.02
N ALA A 219 -7.03 19.59 -13.06
CA ALA A 219 -7.37 18.70 -11.94
C ALA A 219 -8.15 17.44 -12.39
N VAL A 220 -8.81 17.50 -13.55
CA VAL A 220 -9.41 16.31 -14.19
C VAL A 220 -8.98 16.26 -15.65
N THR A 221 -8.49 15.10 -16.08
CA THR A 221 -8.13 14.85 -17.48
C THR A 221 -8.98 13.73 -18.02
N VAL A 222 -9.43 13.86 -19.27
CA VAL A 222 -10.17 12.82 -19.98
C VAL A 222 -9.55 12.59 -21.35
N THR A 223 -9.21 11.34 -21.64
CA THR A 223 -8.53 10.92 -22.87
C THR A 223 -9.22 9.73 -23.51
N GLN A 224 -8.93 9.49 -24.79
CA GLN A 224 -9.25 8.24 -25.47
C GLN A 224 -7.96 7.40 -25.55
N GLU A 225 -7.96 6.21 -24.95
CA GLU A 225 -6.85 5.25 -24.94
C GLU A 225 -7.30 3.94 -25.59
N GLY A 226 -7.02 3.80 -26.88
CA GLY A 226 -7.55 2.71 -27.68
C GLY A 226 -9.08 2.78 -27.73
N ALA A 227 -9.76 1.71 -27.32
CA ALA A 227 -11.22 1.67 -27.24
C ALA A 227 -11.79 2.43 -26.02
N HIS A 228 -10.95 2.76 -25.04
CA HIS A 228 -11.43 3.24 -23.75
C HIS A 228 -11.41 4.76 -23.65
N ARG A 229 -12.44 5.32 -23.01
CA ARG A 229 -12.38 6.67 -22.45
C ARG A 229 -11.84 6.56 -21.03
N VAL A 230 -10.79 7.32 -20.75
CA VAL A 230 -10.07 7.26 -19.48
C VAL A 230 -10.13 8.62 -18.82
N LEU A 231 -10.68 8.67 -17.61
CA LEU A 231 -10.67 9.83 -16.73
C LEU A 231 -9.62 9.64 -15.64
N ARG A 232 -8.77 10.64 -15.43
CA ARG A 232 -7.81 10.65 -14.33
C ARG A 232 -7.89 11.95 -13.56
N VAL A 233 -7.86 11.83 -12.24
CA VAL A 233 -7.62 12.93 -11.30
C VAL A 233 -6.17 12.83 -10.84
N PRO A 234 -5.26 13.72 -11.30
CA PRO A 234 -3.86 13.72 -10.90
C PRO A 234 -3.67 13.93 -9.39
N GLY A 235 -2.45 13.69 -8.89
CA GLY A 235 -2.13 13.91 -7.47
C GLY A 235 -2.65 12.81 -6.53
N GLY A 236 -2.85 11.60 -7.05
CA GLY A 236 -3.36 10.48 -6.25
C GLY A 236 -4.87 10.48 -6.10
N GLY A 237 -5.60 11.01 -7.08
CA GLY A 237 -7.06 10.91 -7.15
C GLY A 237 -7.58 9.63 -7.82
N PRO A 238 -8.90 9.50 -7.98
CA PRO A 238 -9.52 8.37 -8.68
C PRO A 238 -9.13 8.33 -10.16
N ALA A 239 -9.09 7.11 -10.71
CA ALA A 239 -8.99 6.87 -12.15
C ALA A 239 -10.15 5.97 -12.60
N LEU A 240 -10.84 6.37 -13.67
CA LEU A 240 -11.91 5.59 -14.29
C LEU A 240 -11.55 5.27 -15.72
N LEU A 241 -11.80 4.03 -16.12
CA LEU A 241 -11.71 3.56 -17.50
C LEU A 241 -13.07 3.00 -17.92
N TYR A 242 -13.55 3.37 -19.10
CA TYR A 242 -14.79 2.86 -19.70
C TYR A 242 -14.58 2.48 -21.16
N ASP A 243 -14.96 1.27 -21.55
CA ASP A 243 -14.86 0.77 -22.92
C ASP A 243 -15.89 1.37 -23.90
N GLY A 244 -16.87 2.11 -23.38
CA GLY A 244 -17.96 2.66 -24.19
C GLY A 244 -19.08 1.66 -24.47
N ASP A 245 -19.09 0.50 -23.81
CA ASP A 245 -20.13 -0.50 -23.93
C ASP A 245 -20.54 -1.03 -22.56
N ALA A 246 -19.81 -2.01 -22.03
CA ALA A 246 -20.25 -2.86 -20.94
C ALA A 246 -19.25 -2.93 -19.78
N TYR A 247 -18.03 -2.41 -19.94
CA TYR A 247 -16.96 -2.54 -18.95
C TYR A 247 -16.49 -1.18 -18.43
N ALA A 248 -16.63 -0.99 -17.11
CA ALA A 248 -16.07 0.15 -16.39
C ALA A 248 -15.15 -0.33 -15.27
N LEU A 249 -13.99 0.30 -15.11
CA LEU A 249 -13.03 0.04 -14.03
C LEU A 249 -12.72 1.34 -13.29
N LEU A 250 -13.15 1.41 -12.03
CA LEU A 250 -12.75 2.44 -11.09
C LEU A 250 -11.57 1.95 -10.26
N THR A 251 -10.51 2.77 -10.23
CA THR A 251 -9.27 2.50 -9.52
C THR A 251 -9.01 3.61 -8.50
N LEU A 252 -8.83 3.25 -7.24
CA LEU A 252 -8.59 4.19 -6.14
C LEU A 252 -7.25 3.93 -5.46
N PRO A 253 -6.41 4.96 -5.22
CA PRO A 253 -5.21 4.81 -4.40
C PRO A 253 -5.52 4.40 -2.96
N VAL A 254 -4.51 3.88 -2.27
CA VAL A 254 -4.63 3.40 -0.87
C VAL A 254 -5.12 4.48 0.11
N SER A 255 -4.90 5.76 -0.18
CA SER A 255 -5.39 6.88 0.63
C SER A 255 -6.93 6.87 0.80
N TYR A 256 -7.66 6.24 -0.11
CA TYR A 256 -9.11 6.08 -0.06
C TYR A 256 -9.57 4.84 0.74
N ARG A 257 -8.67 4.10 1.41
CA ARG A 257 -9.04 2.84 2.09
C ARG A 257 -10.18 3.07 3.09
N ARG A 258 -11.24 2.24 2.98
CA ARG A 258 -12.46 2.29 3.82
C ARG A 258 -13.24 3.61 3.75
N ARG A 259 -13.09 4.39 2.68
CA ARG A 259 -13.82 5.64 2.44
C ARG A 259 -15.00 5.51 1.46
N PRO A 260 -14.90 4.73 0.35
CA PRO A 260 -15.97 4.65 -0.64
C PRO A 260 -17.26 4.04 -0.09
N ARG A 261 -18.39 4.56 -0.57
CA ARG A 261 -19.73 4.00 -0.38
C ARG A 261 -20.42 3.85 -1.74
N GLY A 262 -21.32 2.87 -1.88
CA GLY A 262 -22.04 2.57 -3.11
C GLY A 262 -22.72 1.21 -3.01
#